data_AF-A0A4S2D170-F1
#
_entry.id   AF-A0A4S2D170-F1
#
_cell.length_a   1.000
_cell.length_b   1.000
_cell.length_c   1.000
_cell.angle_alpha   90.00
_cell.angle_beta   90.00
_cell.angle_gamma   90.00
#
_symmetry.space_group_name_H-M   'P 1'
#
loop_
_entity.id
_entity.type
_entity.pdbx_description
1 polymer ?
#
loop_
_entity_poly.entity_id
_entity_poly.type
_entity_poly.pdbx_seq_one_letter_code
_entity_poly.pdbx_strand_id
1 'polypeptide(L)'
;MSQRPGAILVTILVAFGIGAALAVAGGSAGASWGGIPLFALAVVVAFAIQVVAYIPAALLRTEKFFDLTGGLTFALVAIVLLAAVAPASVRAWVLAVMIVVWGVRLSVFLYVRVHAQGADGRFDDIKINPLAFLRVWIIQGLWVAVTSSAAWVGITATAAGGLDVWIVIGAVVWLVGLVIEVVADGQKAAFRKDAANKGRFIDSGVWAWSRHPNYFGEILVWVGVAIVALPAAVGWQWVTVISPLFVILLLTRVSGIPMLEKRADARWGDEPAYQEYKKRTPVLVPGLGRG
;
A
#
# COMPACT_ATOMS: atom_id res chain seq x y z
N MET A 1 -13.94 18.25 15.62
CA MET A 1 -15.14 17.41 15.85
C MET A 1 -14.74 16.27 16.79
N SER A 2 -15.28 16.20 18.01
CA SER A 2 -14.94 15.10 18.92
C SER A 2 -15.47 13.79 18.34
N GLN A 3 -14.55 12.86 18.06
CA GLN A 3 -14.93 11.56 17.54
C GLN A 3 -15.59 10.75 18.67
N ARG A 4 -16.81 10.28 18.43
CA ARG A 4 -17.57 9.50 19.43
C ARG A 4 -16.79 8.23 19.77
N PRO A 5 -16.42 7.98 21.04
CA PRO A 5 -15.61 6.82 21.44
C PRO A 5 -16.16 5.48 20.95
N GLY A 6 -17.49 5.31 20.97
CA GLY A 6 -18.16 4.12 20.45
C GLY A 6 -17.88 3.85 18.97
N ALA A 7 -17.87 4.89 18.11
CA ALA A 7 -17.57 4.71 16.69
C ALA A 7 -16.11 4.31 16.44
N ILE A 8 -15.18 4.82 17.28
CA ILE A 8 -13.76 4.45 17.22
C ILE A 8 -13.60 2.97 17.58
N LEU A 9 -14.23 2.52 18.67
CA LEU A 9 -14.19 1.12 19.11
C LEU A 9 -14.80 0.18 18.06
N VAL A 10 -15.96 0.52 17.50
CA VAL A 10 -16.57 -0.27 16.43
C VAL A 10 -15.61 -0.41 15.24
N THR A 11 -14.93 0.67 14.84
CA THR A 11 -13.96 0.61 13.74
C THR A 11 -12.79 -0.33 14.05
N ILE A 12 -12.26 -0.27 15.27
CA ILE A 12 -11.17 -1.15 15.72
C ILE A 12 -11.62 -2.62 15.70
N LEU A 13 -12.80 -2.90 16.26
CA LEU A 13 -13.36 -4.26 16.32
C LEU A 13 -13.65 -4.81 14.93
N VAL A 14 -14.21 -3.99 14.03
CA VAL A 14 -14.44 -4.37 12.63
C VAL A 14 -13.11 -4.65 11.94
N ALA A 15 -12.08 -3.84 12.16
CA ALA A 15 -10.76 -4.07 11.56
C ALA A 15 -10.14 -5.39 12.00
N PHE A 16 -10.20 -5.72 13.30
CA PHE A 16 -9.76 -7.02 13.80
C PHE A 16 -10.63 -8.18 13.27
N GLY A 17 -11.94 -7.98 13.17
CA GLY A 17 -12.86 -8.98 12.62
C GLY A 17 -12.56 -9.31 11.16
N ILE A 18 -12.31 -8.29 10.32
CA ILE A 18 -11.90 -8.48 8.93
C ILE A 18 -10.53 -9.16 8.88
N GLY A 19 -9.57 -8.75 9.71
CA GLY A 19 -8.27 -9.40 9.82
C GLY A 19 -8.38 -10.87 10.18
N ALA A 20 -9.21 -11.22 11.17
CA ALA A 20 -9.45 -12.59 11.58
C ALA A 20 -10.12 -13.43 10.46
N ALA A 21 -11.12 -12.87 9.78
CA ALA A 21 -11.76 -13.52 8.64
C ALA A 21 -10.75 -13.79 7.50
N LEU A 22 -9.87 -12.81 7.23
CA LEU A 22 -8.80 -12.95 6.26
C LEU A 22 -7.79 -14.03 6.69
N ALA A 23 -7.42 -14.08 7.97
CA ALA A 23 -6.52 -15.10 8.52
C ALA A 23 -7.08 -16.52 8.37
N VAL A 24 -8.38 -16.70 8.62
CA VAL A 24 -9.07 -17.98 8.43
C VAL A 24 -9.15 -18.36 6.94
N ALA A 25 -9.56 -17.42 6.08
CA ALA A 25 -9.72 -17.70 4.65
C ALA A 25 -8.37 -17.97 3.96
N GLY A 26 -7.37 -17.11 4.18
CA GLY A 26 -6.04 -17.24 3.59
C GLY A 26 -5.20 -18.38 4.21
N GLY A 27 -5.41 -18.67 5.50
CA GLY A 27 -4.76 -19.77 6.21
C GLY A 27 -5.45 -21.13 6.05
N SER A 28 -6.50 -21.23 5.22
CA SER A 28 -7.24 -22.47 4.98
C SER A 28 -6.41 -23.58 4.29
N ALA A 29 -5.29 -23.20 3.65
CA ALA A 29 -4.33 -24.11 3.05
C ALA A 29 -2.92 -23.50 3.08
N GLY A 30 -1.91 -24.30 2.73
CA GLY A 30 -0.51 -23.89 2.71
C GLY A 30 0.27 -24.34 3.94
N ALA A 31 1.46 -23.78 4.10
CA ALA A 31 2.40 -24.15 5.14
C ALA A 31 1.95 -23.67 6.53
N SER A 32 2.28 -24.46 7.54
CA SER A 32 1.97 -24.19 8.94
C SER A 32 3.20 -24.43 9.81
N TRP A 33 3.23 -23.76 10.96
CA TRP A 33 4.26 -23.95 11.99
C TRP A 33 3.57 -24.30 13.31
N GLY A 34 3.91 -25.45 13.89
CA GLY A 34 3.26 -25.95 15.11
C GLY A 34 1.73 -26.14 14.96
N GLY A 35 1.25 -26.44 13.75
CA GLY A 35 -0.17 -26.56 13.44
C GLY A 35 -0.91 -25.24 13.17
N ILE A 36 -0.24 -24.09 13.30
CA ILE A 36 -0.82 -22.78 13.01
C ILE A 36 -0.45 -22.36 11.58
N PRO A 37 -1.42 -22.00 10.71
CA PRO A 37 -1.13 -21.55 9.36
C PRO A 37 -0.19 -20.33 9.35
N LEU A 38 0.88 -20.37 8.54
CA LEU A 38 1.83 -19.26 8.44
C LEU A 38 1.15 -17.97 7.98
N PHE A 39 0.16 -18.07 7.09
CA PHE A 39 -0.65 -16.92 6.67
C PHE A 39 -1.36 -16.25 7.85
N ALA A 40 -1.95 -17.03 8.76
CA ALA A 40 -2.63 -16.50 9.93
C ALA A 40 -1.65 -15.81 10.89
N LEU A 41 -0.46 -16.41 11.08
CA LEU A 41 0.63 -15.77 11.83
C LEU A 41 1.06 -14.45 11.19
N ALA A 42 1.15 -14.36 9.86
CA ALA A 42 1.46 -13.11 9.17
C ALA A 42 0.44 -12.00 9.44
N VAL A 43 -0.86 -12.33 9.46
CA VAL A 43 -1.90 -11.36 9.86
C VAL A 43 -1.67 -10.90 11.30
N VAL A 44 -1.46 -11.83 12.23
CA VAL A 44 -1.23 -11.50 13.65
C VAL A 44 0.01 -10.61 13.81
N VAL A 45 1.12 -10.96 13.16
CA VAL A 45 2.37 -10.19 13.20
C VAL A 45 2.16 -8.79 12.60
N ALA A 46 1.42 -8.66 11.50
CA ALA A 46 1.14 -7.37 10.89
C ALA A 46 0.39 -6.42 11.86
N PHE A 47 -0.63 -6.91 12.58
CA PHE A 47 -1.30 -6.10 13.61
C PHE A 47 -0.42 -5.86 14.84
N ALA A 48 0.31 -6.88 15.29
CA ALA A 48 1.18 -6.79 16.47
C ALA A 48 2.26 -5.71 16.29
N ILE A 49 2.89 -5.63 15.11
CA ILE A 49 3.86 -4.58 14.79
C ILE A 49 3.24 -3.19 14.96
N GLN A 50 2.00 -2.98 14.50
CA GLN A 50 1.34 -1.68 14.64
C GLN A 50 0.97 -1.34 16.08
N VAL A 51 0.55 -2.33 16.87
CA VAL A 51 0.27 -2.12 18.30
C VAL A 51 1.56 -1.79 19.05
N VAL A 52 2.65 -2.50 18.76
CA VAL A 52 3.96 -2.23 19.39
C VAL A 52 4.48 -0.86 19.01
N ALA A 53 4.40 -0.47 17.73
CA ALA A 53 4.83 0.84 17.25
C ALA A 53 3.94 1.99 17.76
N TYR A 54 2.64 1.73 17.98
CA TYR A 54 1.73 2.70 18.58
C TYR A 54 2.16 3.13 19.99
N ILE A 55 2.74 2.23 20.81
CA ILE A 55 3.11 2.53 22.20
C ILE A 55 4.08 3.74 22.29
N PRO A 56 5.28 3.72 21.68
CA PRO A 56 6.15 4.90 21.69
C PRO A 56 5.53 6.07 20.94
N ALA A 57 4.71 5.84 19.91
CA ALA A 57 4.07 6.91 19.14
C ALA A 57 3.12 7.72 20.02
N ALA A 58 2.30 7.04 20.83
CA ALA A 58 1.33 7.63 21.72
C ALA A 58 2.00 8.34 22.91
N LEU A 59 3.04 7.73 23.49
CA LEU A 59 3.81 8.32 24.57
C LEU A 59 4.51 9.61 24.12
N LEU A 60 5.07 9.63 22.92
CA LEU A 60 5.77 10.78 22.34
C LEU A 60 4.85 11.73 21.56
N ARG A 61 3.56 11.39 21.41
CA ARG A 61 2.56 12.09 20.58
C ARG A 61 3.09 12.44 19.19
N THR A 62 3.72 11.47 18.53
CA THR A 62 4.39 11.67 17.24
C THR A 62 3.93 10.67 16.19
N GLU A 63 3.69 11.18 14.99
CA GLU A 63 3.35 10.42 13.79
C GLU A 63 4.55 10.11 12.89
N LYS A 64 5.75 10.59 13.27
CA LYS A 64 6.92 10.65 12.38
C LYS A 64 7.36 9.32 11.78
N PHE A 65 7.09 8.22 12.47
CA PHE A 65 7.45 6.88 12.02
C PHE A 65 6.24 6.04 11.59
N PHE A 66 5.02 6.59 11.60
CA PHE A 66 3.81 5.86 11.20
C PHE A 66 3.93 5.27 9.79
N ASP A 67 4.26 6.11 8.81
CA ASP A 67 4.40 5.68 7.42
C ASP A 67 5.60 4.74 7.22
N LEU A 68 6.69 4.95 7.97
CA LEU A 68 7.87 4.08 7.95
C LEU A 68 7.53 2.67 8.45
N THR A 69 6.86 2.57 9.61
CA THR A 69 6.42 1.29 10.18
C THR A 69 5.51 0.55 9.22
N GLY A 70 4.53 1.24 8.62
CA GLY A 70 3.66 0.64 7.61
C GLY A 70 4.42 -0.08 6.50
N GLY A 71 5.34 0.62 5.82
CA GLY A 71 6.13 0.03 4.74
C GLY A 71 7.11 -1.06 5.19
N LEU A 72 7.70 -0.93 6.39
CA LEU A 72 8.57 -1.97 6.95
C LEU A 72 7.81 -3.23 7.34
N THR A 73 6.55 -3.12 7.78
CA THR A 73 5.70 -4.28 8.07
C THR A 73 5.49 -5.14 6.82
N PHE A 74 5.29 -4.54 5.64
CA PHE A 74 5.21 -5.29 4.37
C PHE A 74 6.46 -6.14 4.14
N ALA A 75 7.64 -5.50 4.19
CA ALA A 75 8.91 -6.16 3.92
C ALA A 75 9.23 -7.24 4.97
N LEU A 76 9.08 -6.91 6.26
CA LEU A 76 9.41 -7.83 7.35
C LEU A 76 8.54 -9.08 7.33
N VAL A 77 7.22 -8.94 7.15
CA VAL A 77 6.32 -10.10 7.12
C VAL A 77 6.62 -10.99 5.90
N ALA A 78 6.91 -10.41 4.74
CA ALA A 78 7.31 -11.19 3.56
C ALA A 78 8.61 -11.97 3.79
N ILE A 79 9.63 -11.36 4.40
CA ILE A 79 10.90 -12.01 4.73
C ILE A 79 10.70 -13.15 5.74
N VAL A 80 9.92 -12.91 6.79
CA VAL A 80 9.64 -13.92 7.83
C VAL A 80 8.88 -15.12 7.25
N LEU A 81 7.87 -14.88 6.42
CA LEU A 81 7.14 -15.96 5.74
C LEU A 81 8.05 -16.79 4.82
N LEU A 82 8.91 -16.12 4.05
CA LEU A 82 9.85 -16.77 3.16
C LEU A 82 10.86 -17.65 3.92
N ALA A 83 11.35 -17.17 5.06
CA ALA A 83 12.24 -17.94 5.92
C ALA A 83 11.52 -19.15 6.57
N ALA A 84 10.25 -18.99 6.93
CA ALA A 84 9.47 -20.02 7.62
C ALA A 84 9.00 -21.17 6.71
N VAL A 85 8.87 -20.96 5.39
CA VAL A 85 8.37 -21.97 4.44
C VAL A 85 9.45 -22.91 3.89
N ALA A 86 10.71 -22.79 4.32
CA ALA A 86 11.86 -23.45 3.69
C ALA A 86 11.69 -24.98 3.47
N PRO A 87 11.98 -25.53 2.26
CA PRO A 87 12.51 -24.83 1.08
C PRO A 87 11.44 -24.02 0.34
N ALA A 88 11.77 -22.77 0.03
CA ALA A 88 10.87 -21.85 -0.66
C ALA A 88 10.83 -22.07 -2.18
N SER A 89 9.64 -22.01 -2.77
CA SER A 89 9.43 -22.10 -4.22
C SER A 89 9.93 -20.84 -4.96
N VAL A 90 10.11 -20.94 -6.29
CA VAL A 90 10.45 -19.77 -7.14
C VAL A 90 9.40 -18.66 -6.98
N ARG A 91 8.12 -19.03 -6.91
CA ARG A 91 7.01 -18.09 -6.69
C ARG A 91 7.14 -17.36 -5.37
N ALA A 92 7.46 -18.07 -4.28
CA ALA A 92 7.63 -17.46 -2.97
C ALA A 92 8.76 -16.43 -2.97
N TRP A 93 9.90 -16.76 -3.58
CA TRP A 93 11.02 -15.82 -3.76
C TRP A 93 10.62 -14.58 -4.55
N VAL A 94 9.98 -14.76 -5.71
CA VAL A 94 9.55 -13.64 -6.56
C VAL A 94 8.58 -12.72 -5.82
N LEU A 95 7.54 -13.26 -5.18
CA LEU A 95 6.57 -12.49 -4.42
C LEU A 95 7.20 -11.74 -3.24
N ALA A 96 8.11 -12.38 -2.51
CA ALA A 96 8.82 -11.75 -1.41
C ALA A 96 9.69 -10.58 -1.90
N VAL A 97 10.43 -10.77 -3.00
CA VAL A 97 11.24 -9.69 -3.61
C VAL A 97 10.35 -8.53 -4.06
N MET A 98 9.24 -8.82 -4.74
CA MET A 98 8.30 -7.78 -5.21
C MET A 98 7.77 -6.92 -4.06
N ILE A 99 7.37 -7.55 -2.95
CA ILE A 99 6.88 -6.84 -1.76
C ILE A 99 8.01 -6.09 -1.04
N VAL A 100 9.18 -6.72 -0.87
CA VAL A 100 10.30 -6.09 -0.16
C VAL A 100 10.80 -4.86 -0.92
N VAL A 101 10.99 -4.97 -2.23
CA VAL A 101 11.43 -3.84 -3.07
C VAL A 101 10.43 -2.69 -2.99
N TRP A 102 9.14 -2.98 -3.15
CA TRP A 102 8.11 -1.94 -3.06
C TRP A 102 7.99 -1.34 -1.64
N GLY A 103 7.98 -2.18 -0.61
CA GLY A 103 7.85 -1.78 0.80
C GLY A 103 9.02 -0.90 1.26
N VAL A 104 10.26 -1.31 0.95
CA VAL A 104 11.45 -0.52 1.25
C VAL A 104 11.43 0.81 0.50
N ARG A 105 11.07 0.80 -0.79
CA ARG A 105 10.94 2.01 -1.60
C ARG A 105 9.93 2.99 -0.99
N LEU A 106 8.75 2.50 -0.64
CA LEU A 106 7.70 3.32 -0.02
C LEU A 106 8.16 3.89 1.32
N SER A 107 8.74 3.04 2.19
CA SER A 107 9.30 3.43 3.48
C SER A 107 10.35 4.53 3.36
N VAL A 108 11.33 4.39 2.46
CA VAL A 108 12.38 5.38 2.24
C VAL A 108 11.80 6.70 1.74
N PHE A 109 10.91 6.64 0.75
CA PHE A 109 10.28 7.83 0.18
C PHE A 109 9.48 8.62 1.23
N LEU A 110 8.65 7.93 2.01
CA LEU A 110 7.83 8.57 3.03
C LEU A 110 8.66 9.09 4.20
N TYR A 111 9.69 8.34 4.61
CA TYR A 111 10.61 8.77 5.66
C TYR A 111 11.32 10.07 5.29
N VAL A 112 11.92 10.14 4.10
CA VAL A 112 12.60 11.35 3.60
C VAL A 112 11.62 12.54 3.55
N ARG A 113 10.38 12.30 3.10
CA ARG A 113 9.36 13.34 3.00
C ARG A 113 8.95 13.89 4.37
N VAL A 114 8.68 13.02 5.33
CA VAL A 114 8.23 13.44 6.68
C VAL A 114 9.33 14.26 7.36
N HIS A 115 10.60 13.88 7.22
CA HIS A 115 11.72 14.63 7.79
C HIS A 115 11.92 15.99 7.11
N ALA A 116 11.66 16.08 5.80
CA ALA A 116 11.70 17.34 5.08
C ALA A 116 10.53 18.28 5.41
N GLN A 117 9.34 17.74 5.73
CA GLN A 117 8.13 18.53 6.05
C GLN A 117 7.97 18.82 7.54
N GLY A 118 8.72 18.13 8.41
CA GLY A 118 8.74 18.32 9.86
C GLY A 118 7.60 17.64 10.62
N ALA A 119 6.39 17.67 10.08
CA ALA A 119 5.19 17.04 10.64
C ALA A 119 4.18 16.67 9.54
N ASP A 120 3.24 15.77 9.87
CA ASP A 120 2.10 15.47 9.03
C ASP A 120 0.79 15.93 9.67
N GLY A 121 0.24 17.02 9.15
CA GLY A 121 -0.98 17.65 9.66
C GLY A 121 -2.23 16.76 9.64
N ARG A 122 -2.19 15.59 8.98
CA ARG A 122 -3.26 14.57 9.09
C ARG A 122 -3.45 14.07 10.52
N PHE A 123 -2.42 14.12 11.36
CA PHE A 123 -2.40 13.49 12.69
C PHE A 123 -2.57 14.47 13.83
N ASP A 124 -2.55 15.78 13.60
CA ASP A 124 -2.50 16.80 14.66
C ASP A 124 -3.66 16.67 15.66
N ASP A 125 -4.88 16.49 15.16
CA ASP A 125 -6.07 16.28 15.99
C ASP A 125 -6.24 14.83 16.48
N ILE A 126 -5.50 13.88 15.89
CA ILE A 126 -5.65 12.44 16.15
C ILE A 126 -4.72 12.01 17.27
N LYS A 127 -3.45 12.44 17.24
CA LYS A 127 -2.38 12.01 18.16
C LYS A 127 -2.59 12.43 19.61
N ILE A 128 -3.49 13.39 19.85
CA ILE A 128 -3.88 13.85 21.19
C ILE A 128 -4.86 12.90 21.89
N ASN A 129 -5.60 12.07 21.15
CA ASN A 129 -6.55 11.11 21.70
C ASN A 129 -6.00 9.69 21.50
N PRO A 130 -5.56 9.00 22.58
CA PRO A 130 -4.94 7.68 22.48
C PRO A 130 -5.79 6.66 21.71
N LEU A 131 -7.10 6.64 21.94
CA LEU A 131 -7.99 5.69 21.27
C LEU A 131 -8.17 6.00 19.78
N ALA A 132 -8.30 7.29 19.44
CA ALA A 132 -8.39 7.73 18.05
C ALA A 132 -7.08 7.47 17.29
N PHE A 133 -5.94 7.61 17.98
CA PHE A 133 -4.64 7.32 17.43
C PHE A 133 -4.42 5.82 17.27
N LEU A 134 -4.72 4.99 18.26
CA LEU A 134 -4.67 3.54 18.15
C LEU A 134 -5.45 3.04 16.93
N ARG A 135 -6.64 3.58 16.68
CA ARG A 135 -7.45 3.20 15.51
C ARG A 135 -6.69 3.35 14.20
N VAL A 136 -5.92 4.42 13.97
CA VAL A 136 -5.21 4.58 12.70
C VAL A 136 -4.07 3.57 12.54
N TRP A 137 -3.43 3.15 13.63
CA TRP A 137 -2.45 2.05 13.65
C TRP A 137 -3.11 0.70 13.34
N ILE A 138 -4.27 0.42 13.93
CA ILE A 138 -5.03 -0.81 13.64
C ILE A 138 -5.50 -0.84 12.17
N ILE A 139 -5.99 0.29 11.63
CA ILE A 139 -6.34 0.40 10.21
C ILE A 139 -5.11 0.16 9.33
N GLN A 140 -3.93 0.64 9.72
CA GLN A 140 -2.69 0.37 8.99
C GLN A 140 -2.33 -1.12 9.00
N GLY A 141 -2.53 -1.82 10.11
CA GLY A 141 -2.31 -3.27 10.21
C GLY A 141 -3.23 -4.04 9.27
N LEU A 142 -4.52 -3.66 9.25
CA LEU A 142 -5.49 -4.21 8.29
C LEU A 142 -5.10 -3.90 6.85
N TRP A 143 -4.68 -2.67 6.56
CA TRP A 143 -4.24 -2.27 5.23
C TRP A 143 -3.07 -3.11 4.75
N VAL A 144 -2.06 -3.35 5.58
CA VAL A 144 -0.93 -4.25 5.25
C VAL A 144 -1.43 -5.66 4.97
N ALA A 145 -2.31 -6.20 5.82
CA ALA A 145 -2.79 -7.57 5.70
C ALA A 145 -3.63 -7.79 4.43
N VAL A 146 -4.61 -6.93 4.15
CA VAL A 146 -5.46 -7.05 2.97
C VAL A 146 -4.64 -6.87 1.70
N THR A 147 -3.77 -5.85 1.66
CA THR A 147 -2.94 -5.55 0.50
C THR A 147 -1.94 -6.68 0.20
N SER A 148 -1.31 -7.27 1.22
CA SER A 148 -0.33 -8.35 1.03
C SER A 148 -0.94 -9.74 0.86
N SER A 149 -2.25 -9.89 1.08
CA SER A 149 -2.89 -11.21 1.22
C SER A 149 -2.66 -12.13 0.02
N ALA A 150 -2.76 -11.64 -1.21
CA ALA A 150 -2.50 -12.46 -2.39
C ALA A 150 -1.05 -13.00 -2.39
N ALA A 151 -0.07 -12.15 -2.08
CA ALA A 151 1.31 -12.58 -2.01
C ALA A 151 1.55 -13.58 -0.89
N TRP A 152 0.96 -13.38 0.29
CA TRP A 152 1.13 -14.31 1.41
C TRP A 152 0.62 -15.71 1.05
N VAL A 153 -0.51 -15.84 0.35
CA VAL A 153 -0.97 -17.12 -0.20
C VAL A 153 0.09 -17.76 -1.08
N GLY A 154 0.65 -17.00 -2.04
CA GLY A 154 1.67 -17.51 -2.94
C GLY A 154 3.01 -17.84 -2.28
N ILE A 155 3.38 -17.13 -1.22
CA ILE A 155 4.60 -17.38 -0.42
C ILE A 155 4.42 -18.65 0.43
N THR A 156 3.26 -18.82 1.07
CA THR A 156 2.99 -19.97 1.95
C THR A 156 2.51 -21.22 1.24
N ALA A 157 2.38 -21.18 -0.09
CA ALA A 157 1.91 -22.33 -0.86
C ALA A 157 2.91 -23.51 -0.77
N THR A 158 2.39 -24.71 -0.48
CA THR A 158 3.18 -25.94 -0.37
C THR A 158 3.40 -26.63 -1.71
N ALA A 159 2.65 -26.24 -2.75
CA ALA A 159 2.85 -26.77 -4.09
C ALA A 159 4.22 -26.33 -4.62
N ALA A 160 5.14 -27.29 -4.73
CA ALA A 160 6.42 -27.07 -5.39
C ALA A 160 6.18 -26.77 -6.87
N GLY A 161 6.67 -25.62 -7.33
CA GLY A 161 6.55 -25.18 -8.71
C GLY A 161 7.78 -24.38 -9.12
N GLY A 162 8.22 -24.63 -10.36
CA GLY A 162 9.28 -23.85 -11.00
C GLY A 162 8.76 -22.51 -11.54
N LEU A 163 9.53 -21.95 -12.47
CA LEU A 163 9.10 -20.78 -13.23
C LEU A 163 7.91 -21.15 -14.13
N ASP A 164 6.88 -20.29 -14.16
CA ASP A 164 5.72 -20.44 -15.03
C ASP A 164 5.34 -19.11 -15.70
N VAL A 165 4.37 -19.18 -16.62
CA VAL A 165 3.90 -18.02 -17.38
C VAL A 165 3.29 -16.93 -16.50
N TRP A 166 2.67 -17.28 -15.37
CA TRP A 166 2.03 -16.34 -14.46
C TRP A 166 3.06 -15.54 -13.67
N ILE A 167 4.16 -16.19 -13.27
CA ILE A 167 5.32 -15.52 -12.67
C ILE A 167 5.87 -14.48 -13.65
N VAL A 168 6.06 -14.84 -14.93
CA VAL A 168 6.61 -13.92 -15.94
C VAL A 168 5.68 -12.74 -16.20
N ILE A 169 4.39 -13.00 -16.48
CA ILE A 169 3.41 -11.94 -16.76
C ILE A 169 3.28 -11.01 -15.55
N GLY A 170 3.12 -11.57 -14.35
CA GLY A 170 2.96 -10.78 -13.14
C GLY A 170 4.20 -9.96 -12.79
N ALA A 171 5.40 -10.52 -12.97
CA ALA A 171 6.66 -9.79 -12.77
C ALA A 171 6.84 -8.64 -13.78
N VAL A 172 6.44 -8.83 -15.04
CA VAL A 172 6.47 -7.75 -16.06
C VAL A 172 5.49 -6.65 -15.69
N VAL A 173 4.24 -6.98 -15.35
CA VAL A 173 3.22 -6.00 -14.95
C VAL A 173 3.68 -5.22 -13.71
N TRP A 174 4.24 -5.91 -12.73
CA TRP A 174 4.79 -5.30 -11.52
C TRP A 174 5.96 -4.37 -11.83
N LEU A 175 6.89 -4.78 -12.70
CA LEU A 175 8.05 -3.98 -13.06
C LEU A 175 7.63 -2.69 -13.79
N VAL A 176 6.68 -2.79 -14.72
CA VAL A 176 6.11 -1.61 -15.40
C VAL A 176 5.46 -0.68 -14.37
N GLY A 177 4.66 -1.21 -13.44
CA GLY A 177 4.05 -0.44 -12.36
C GLY A 177 5.08 0.28 -11.51
N LEU A 178 6.11 -0.43 -11.06
CA LEU A 178 7.18 0.12 -10.23
C LEU A 178 7.95 1.24 -10.96
N VAL A 179 8.28 1.04 -12.25
CA VAL A 179 8.97 2.05 -13.05
C VAL A 179 8.12 3.32 -13.18
N ILE A 180 6.82 3.19 -13.51
CA ILE A 180 5.91 4.33 -13.59
C ILE A 180 5.84 5.08 -12.25
N GLU A 181 5.70 4.35 -11.14
CA GLU A 181 5.62 4.91 -9.80
C GLU A 181 6.91 5.68 -9.42
N VAL A 182 8.08 5.08 -9.66
CA VAL A 182 9.39 5.70 -9.39
C VAL A 182 9.61 6.94 -10.24
N VAL A 183 9.31 6.87 -11.55
CA VAL A 183 9.45 8.02 -12.45
C VAL A 183 8.49 9.15 -12.07
N ALA A 184 7.23 8.83 -11.78
CA ALA A 184 6.23 9.82 -11.38
C ALA A 184 6.63 10.59 -10.12
N ASP A 185 7.02 9.87 -9.06
CA ASP A 185 7.43 10.49 -7.81
C ASP A 185 8.75 11.24 -7.95
N GLY A 186 9.72 10.72 -8.72
CA GLY A 186 10.97 11.41 -9.03
C GLY A 186 10.75 12.74 -9.75
N GLN A 187 9.92 12.75 -10.80
CA GLN A 187 9.55 13.97 -11.53
C GLN A 187 8.85 14.98 -10.62
N LYS A 188 7.90 14.53 -9.78
CA LYS A 188 7.18 15.40 -8.84
C LYS A 188 8.10 15.98 -7.76
N ALA A 189 9.04 15.19 -7.26
CA ALA A 189 10.02 15.63 -6.28
C ALA A 189 10.97 16.68 -6.87
N ALA A 190 11.51 16.43 -8.08
CA ALA A 190 12.35 17.36 -8.80
C ALA A 190 11.62 18.69 -9.09
N PHE A 191 10.38 18.61 -9.59
CA PHE A 191 9.54 19.79 -9.86
C PHE A 191 9.33 20.66 -8.61
N ARG A 192 9.05 20.03 -7.46
CA ARG A 192 8.85 20.75 -6.18
C ARG A 192 10.12 21.36 -5.59
N LYS A 193 11.29 20.82 -5.91
CA LYS A 193 12.59 21.32 -5.41
C LYS A 193 12.99 22.63 -6.10
N ASP A 194 12.54 22.84 -7.33
CA ASP A 194 12.78 24.07 -8.07
C ASP A 194 11.94 25.24 -7.53
N ALA A 195 12.62 26.31 -7.13
CA ALA A 195 11.98 27.51 -6.60
C ALA A 195 11.08 28.22 -7.64
N ALA A 196 11.38 28.09 -8.93
CA ALA A 196 10.57 28.65 -10.01
C ALA A 196 9.19 27.98 -10.15
N ASN A 197 9.04 26.78 -9.58
CA ASN A 197 7.79 26.02 -9.59
C ASN A 197 6.96 26.21 -8.31
N LYS A 198 7.39 27.08 -7.39
CA LYS A 198 6.60 27.40 -6.19
C LYS A 198 5.23 27.90 -6.60
N GLY A 199 4.19 27.27 -6.07
CA GLY A 199 2.82 27.64 -6.38
C GLY A 199 2.23 26.93 -7.60
N ARG A 200 3.04 26.30 -8.47
CA ARG A 200 2.59 25.70 -9.73
C ARG A 200 2.24 24.21 -9.59
N PHE A 201 1.51 23.68 -10.57
CA PHE A 201 1.26 22.25 -10.72
C PHE A 201 2.16 21.65 -11.81
N ILE A 202 2.48 20.36 -11.69
CA ILE A 202 3.24 19.61 -12.69
C ILE A 202 2.29 19.08 -13.76
N ASP A 203 2.62 19.30 -15.03
CA ASP A 203 1.84 18.85 -16.19
C ASP A 203 2.72 18.27 -17.30
N SER A 204 3.98 17.91 -16.98
CA SER A 204 4.98 17.39 -17.92
C SER A 204 5.47 15.99 -17.55
N GLY A 205 6.13 15.31 -18.48
CA GLY A 205 6.59 13.94 -18.29
C GLY A 205 5.42 12.96 -18.16
N VAL A 206 5.48 12.01 -17.21
CA VAL A 206 4.39 11.05 -17.04
C VAL A 206 3.11 11.69 -16.47
N TRP A 207 3.24 12.90 -15.90
CA TRP A 207 2.10 13.71 -15.45
C TRP A 207 1.32 14.33 -16.60
N ALA A 208 1.87 14.41 -17.81
CA ALA A 208 1.13 14.81 -19.01
C ALA A 208 0.20 13.69 -19.53
N TRP A 209 0.49 12.43 -19.20
CA TRP A 209 -0.27 11.28 -19.68
C TRP A 209 -1.39 10.87 -18.71
N SER A 210 -1.17 11.09 -17.42
CA SER A 210 -2.11 10.79 -16.33
C SER A 210 -1.94 11.81 -15.22
N ARG A 211 -3.04 12.24 -14.59
CA ARG A 211 -2.99 13.15 -13.45
C ARG A 211 -2.50 12.48 -12.16
N HIS A 212 -2.56 11.15 -12.09
CA HIS A 212 -2.09 10.35 -10.95
C HIS A 212 -1.29 9.13 -11.42
N PRO A 213 -0.16 9.33 -12.13
CA PRO A 213 0.61 8.23 -12.72
C PRO A 213 1.25 7.37 -11.64
N ASN A 214 1.62 7.95 -10.49
CA ASN A 214 2.15 7.20 -9.34
C ASN A 214 1.12 6.19 -8.78
N TYR A 215 -0.16 6.57 -8.69
CA TYR A 215 -1.22 5.64 -8.25
C TYR A 215 -1.55 4.59 -9.31
N PHE A 216 -1.45 4.93 -10.59
CA PHE A 216 -1.54 3.92 -11.65
C PHE A 216 -0.40 2.89 -11.53
N GLY A 217 0.83 3.35 -11.29
CA GLY A 217 1.98 2.49 -11.03
C GLY A 217 1.77 1.57 -9.82
N GLU A 218 1.29 2.11 -8.70
CA GLU A 218 0.99 1.35 -7.48
C GLU A 218 -0.10 0.28 -7.72
N ILE A 219 -1.15 0.62 -8.49
CA ILE A 219 -2.18 -0.36 -8.87
C ILE A 219 -1.55 -1.50 -9.69
N LEU A 220 -0.71 -1.19 -10.67
CA LEU A 220 -0.03 -2.20 -11.48
C LEU A 220 0.91 -3.08 -10.66
N VAL A 221 1.61 -2.52 -9.66
CA VAL A 221 2.41 -3.29 -8.70
C VAL A 221 1.55 -4.37 -8.03
N TRP A 222 0.43 -4.00 -7.44
CA TRP A 222 -0.41 -4.94 -6.71
C TRP A 222 -1.18 -5.91 -7.62
N VAL A 223 -1.55 -5.48 -8.82
CA VAL A 223 -2.08 -6.37 -9.87
C VAL A 223 -1.03 -7.39 -10.28
N GLY A 224 0.22 -6.98 -10.51
CA GLY A 224 1.34 -7.88 -10.85
C GLY A 224 1.58 -8.92 -9.77
N VAL A 225 1.60 -8.49 -8.49
CA VAL A 225 1.68 -9.40 -7.33
C VAL A 225 0.54 -10.43 -7.33
N ALA A 226 -0.70 -9.97 -7.56
CA ALA A 226 -1.86 -10.86 -7.61
C ALA A 226 -1.77 -11.87 -8.76
N ILE A 227 -1.30 -11.46 -9.94
CA ILE A 227 -1.09 -12.36 -11.09
C ILE A 227 -0.08 -13.47 -10.76
N VAL A 228 1.04 -13.12 -10.13
CA VAL A 228 2.05 -14.13 -9.71
C VAL A 228 1.47 -15.11 -8.69
N ALA A 229 0.63 -14.62 -7.76
CA ALA A 229 0.02 -15.43 -6.71
C ALA A 229 -1.16 -16.29 -7.18
N LEU A 230 -1.82 -15.92 -8.28
CA LEU A 230 -3.11 -16.49 -8.70
C LEU A 230 -3.13 -18.02 -8.80
N PRO A 231 -2.12 -18.70 -9.38
CA PRO A 231 -2.13 -20.16 -9.47
C PRO A 231 -1.96 -20.89 -8.13
N ALA A 232 -1.56 -20.18 -7.08
CA ALA A 232 -1.31 -20.77 -5.76
C ALA A 232 -2.57 -20.79 -4.88
N ALA A 233 -3.60 -20.00 -5.20
CA ALA A 233 -4.81 -19.91 -4.39
C ALA A 233 -5.71 -21.14 -4.60
N VAL A 234 -6.11 -21.76 -3.50
CA VAL A 234 -7.08 -22.88 -3.49
C VAL A 234 -8.21 -22.63 -2.48
N GLY A 235 -9.40 -23.14 -2.76
CA GLY A 235 -10.54 -23.09 -1.83
C GLY A 235 -10.85 -21.67 -1.35
N TRP A 236 -10.85 -21.45 -0.03
CA TRP A 236 -11.15 -20.13 0.55
C TRP A 236 -10.06 -19.08 0.32
N GLN A 237 -8.87 -19.46 -0.13
CA GLN A 237 -7.78 -18.50 -0.40
C GLN A 237 -8.10 -17.57 -1.58
N TRP A 238 -9.09 -17.89 -2.43
CA TRP A 238 -9.58 -17.00 -3.49
C TRP A 238 -10.09 -15.65 -2.96
N VAL A 239 -10.47 -15.56 -1.68
CA VAL A 239 -10.80 -14.28 -1.03
C VAL A 239 -9.64 -13.28 -1.12
N THR A 240 -8.39 -13.73 -1.19
CA THR A 240 -7.20 -12.85 -1.25
C THR A 240 -7.05 -12.10 -2.58
N VAL A 241 -7.82 -12.45 -3.62
CA VAL A 241 -7.96 -11.63 -4.85
C VAL A 241 -8.56 -10.25 -4.54
N ILE A 242 -9.13 -10.05 -3.35
CA ILE A 242 -9.52 -8.73 -2.86
C ILE A 242 -8.34 -7.76 -2.74
N SER A 243 -7.10 -8.23 -2.63
CA SER A 243 -5.89 -7.40 -2.50
C SER A 243 -5.80 -6.26 -3.55
N PRO A 244 -5.67 -6.55 -4.86
CA PRO A 244 -5.58 -5.49 -5.87
C PRO A 244 -6.87 -4.67 -5.97
N LEU A 245 -8.05 -5.27 -5.76
CA LEU A 245 -9.32 -4.55 -5.76
C LEU A 245 -9.42 -3.54 -4.62
N PHE A 246 -8.91 -3.91 -3.44
CA PHE A 246 -8.84 -3.06 -2.27
C PHE A 246 -7.91 -1.87 -2.52
N VAL A 247 -6.73 -2.07 -3.09
CA VAL A 247 -5.82 -0.98 -3.47
C VAL A 247 -6.47 -0.04 -4.48
N ILE A 248 -7.10 -0.58 -5.53
CA ILE A 248 -7.81 0.22 -6.54
C ILE A 248 -8.92 1.05 -5.88
N LEU A 249 -9.77 0.43 -5.06
CA LEU A 249 -10.87 1.12 -4.39
C LEU A 249 -10.34 2.20 -3.43
N LEU A 250 -9.31 1.87 -2.65
CA LEU A 250 -8.68 2.76 -1.70
C LEU A 250 -8.17 4.01 -2.42
N LEU A 251 -7.36 3.85 -3.48
CA LEU A 251 -6.74 4.97 -4.19
C LEU A 251 -7.71 5.77 -5.07
N THR A 252 -8.77 5.15 -5.59
CA THR A 252 -9.68 5.81 -6.53
C THR A 252 -10.92 6.41 -5.87
N ARG A 253 -11.34 5.91 -4.70
CA ARG A 253 -12.63 6.30 -4.08
C ARG A 253 -12.53 6.77 -2.64
N VAL A 254 -11.60 6.24 -1.84
CA VAL A 254 -11.57 6.49 -0.39
C VAL A 254 -10.50 7.51 -0.03
N SER A 255 -9.27 7.21 -0.44
CA SER A 255 -8.07 8.02 -0.26
C SER A 255 -7.43 8.27 -1.63
N GLY A 256 -6.23 8.85 -1.65
CA GLY A 256 -5.51 9.08 -2.89
C GLY A 256 -6.18 10.14 -3.78
N ILE A 257 -6.71 9.72 -4.92
CA ILE A 257 -7.18 10.58 -6.01
C ILE A 257 -8.21 11.61 -5.55
N PRO A 258 -9.33 11.26 -4.88
CA PRO A 258 -10.37 12.24 -4.55
C PRO A 258 -9.87 13.34 -3.60
N MET A 259 -9.00 12.98 -2.65
CA MET A 259 -8.42 13.93 -1.71
C MET A 259 -7.41 14.85 -2.39
N LEU A 260 -6.60 14.32 -3.31
CA LEU A 260 -5.61 15.10 -4.06
C LEU A 260 -6.28 16.04 -5.07
N GLU A 261 -7.28 15.56 -5.81
CA GLU A 261 -8.07 16.36 -6.74
C GLU A 261 -8.77 17.50 -6.01
N LYS A 262 -9.43 17.23 -4.87
CA LYS A 262 -10.07 18.27 -4.07
C LYS A 262 -9.09 19.35 -3.60
N ARG A 263 -7.88 18.96 -3.18
CA ARG A 263 -6.83 19.91 -2.75
C ARG A 263 -6.26 20.70 -3.94
N ALA A 264 -6.11 20.06 -5.08
CA ALA A 264 -5.63 20.69 -6.30
C ALA A 264 -6.66 21.69 -6.84
N ASP A 265 -7.94 21.33 -6.83
CA ASP A 265 -9.04 22.22 -7.21
C ASP A 265 -9.19 23.41 -6.27
N ALA A 266 -9.03 23.20 -4.96
CA ALA A 266 -9.02 24.31 -3.99
C ALA A 266 -7.85 25.29 -4.18
N ARG A 267 -6.76 24.87 -4.85
CA ARG A 267 -5.55 25.67 -5.02
C ARG A 267 -5.45 26.31 -6.40
N TRP A 268 -5.82 25.56 -7.44
CA TRP A 268 -5.61 25.90 -8.85
C TRP A 268 -6.91 25.88 -9.66
N GLY A 269 -8.06 25.60 -9.04
CA GLY A 269 -9.34 25.43 -9.73
C GLY A 269 -9.78 26.64 -10.56
N ASP A 270 -9.40 27.84 -10.16
CA ASP A 270 -9.73 29.06 -10.91
C ASP A 270 -8.69 29.40 -12.00
N GLU A 271 -7.58 28.65 -12.09
CA GLU A 271 -6.54 28.87 -13.10
C GLU A 271 -6.93 28.24 -14.45
N PRO A 272 -7.01 29.03 -15.55
CA PRO A 272 -7.36 28.49 -16.87
C PRO A 272 -6.42 27.37 -17.35
N ALA A 273 -5.12 27.49 -17.05
CA ALA A 273 -4.12 26.48 -17.42
C ALA A 273 -4.35 25.14 -16.72
N TYR A 274 -4.76 25.16 -15.44
CA TYR A 274 -5.07 23.95 -14.68
C TYR A 274 -6.35 23.28 -15.18
N GLN A 275 -7.38 24.07 -15.50
CA GLN A 275 -8.61 23.54 -16.09
C GLN A 275 -8.36 22.90 -17.45
N GLU A 276 -7.51 23.51 -18.28
CA GLU A 276 -7.11 22.90 -19.56
C GLU A 276 -6.34 21.60 -19.35
N TYR A 277 -5.41 21.57 -18.40
CA TYR A 277 -4.71 20.36 -17.99
C TYR A 277 -5.67 19.24 -17.55
N LYS A 278 -6.69 19.55 -16.73
CA LYS A 278 -7.70 18.56 -16.30
C LYS A 278 -8.55 18.00 -17.43
N LYS A 279 -8.86 18.83 -18.44
CA LYS A 279 -9.64 18.42 -19.62
C LYS A 279 -8.85 17.48 -20.52
N ARG A 280 -7.58 17.80 -20.77
CA ARG A 280 -6.73 17.03 -21.69
C ARG A 280 -6.12 15.78 -21.07
N THR A 281 -5.94 15.76 -19.75
CA THR A 281 -5.20 14.70 -19.04
C THR A 281 -6.15 13.76 -18.29
N PRO A 282 -6.20 12.47 -18.64
CA PRO A 282 -6.97 11.48 -17.90
C PRO A 282 -6.58 11.41 -16.43
N VAL A 283 -7.53 11.01 -15.58
CA VAL A 283 -7.30 10.95 -14.12
C VAL A 283 -6.26 9.88 -13.76
N LEU A 284 -6.36 8.68 -14.33
CA LEU A 284 -5.59 7.53 -13.84
C LEU A 284 -4.92 6.74 -14.96
N VAL A 285 -5.70 6.15 -15.86
CA VAL A 285 -5.15 5.37 -16.97
C VAL A 285 -4.49 6.32 -17.97
N PRO A 286 -3.19 6.16 -18.27
CA PRO A 286 -2.48 7.05 -19.17
C PRO A 286 -3.16 7.15 -20.54
N GLY A 287 -3.44 8.37 -20.98
CA GLY A 287 -3.91 8.63 -22.34
C GLY A 287 -2.77 8.55 -23.34
N LEU A 288 -3.03 8.02 -24.53
CA LEU A 288 -2.09 8.06 -25.67
C LEU A 288 -1.96 9.46 -26.28
N GLY A 289 -2.65 10.45 -25.71
CA GLY A 289 -2.63 11.84 -26.17
C GLY A 289 -1.36 12.56 -25.72
N ARG A 290 -0.32 12.49 -26.56
CA ARG A 290 0.83 13.41 -26.75
C ARG A 290 1.32 14.19 -25.52
N GLY A 291 2.56 13.88 -25.11
CA GLY A 291 3.45 14.84 -24.44
C GLY A 291 4.02 15.87 -25.41
#